data_AF-B7JNK9-F1
#
_entry.id   AF-B7JNK9-F1
#
_cell.length_a   1.000
_cell.length_b   1.000
_cell.length_c   1.000
_cell.angle_alpha   90.00
_cell.angle_beta   90.00
_cell.angle_gamma   90.00
#
_symmetry.space_group_name_H-M   'P 1'
#
loop_
_entity.id
_entity.type
_entity.pdbx_description
1 polymer ?
#
loop_
_entity_poly.entity_id
_entity_poly.type
_entity_poly.pdbx_seq_one_letter_code
_entity_poly.pdbx_strand_id
1 'polypeptide(L)'
;MLFKLSRHSMKKMLKDYMVLLIGLVISISIFYMFQTMAMNSEFTKDNSLISSIRLVFWVGAILLSFITVFYIIYANSFLLTLRRKELGMYMMLGAKKKK
;
A
#
# COMPACT_ATOMS: atom_id res chain seq x y z
N MET A 1 -10.81 -17.83 22.70
CA MET A 1 -11.95 -16.90 22.58
C MET A 1 -11.66 -15.73 21.63
N LEU A 2 -10.53 -15.03 21.81
CA LEU A 2 -10.12 -13.87 21.00
C LEU A 2 -10.01 -14.15 19.48
N PHE A 3 -9.43 -15.29 19.09
CA PHE A 3 -9.32 -15.68 17.68
C PHE A 3 -10.68 -15.92 16.99
N LYS A 4 -11.69 -16.41 17.73
CA LYS A 4 -13.06 -16.60 17.21
C LYS A 4 -13.75 -15.25 16.98
N LEU A 5 -13.60 -14.30 17.91
CA LEU A 5 -14.13 -12.94 17.75
C LEU A 5 -13.43 -12.18 16.61
N SER A 6 -12.10 -12.25 16.55
CA SER A 6 -11.30 -11.63 15.49
C SER A 6 -11.69 -12.14 14.10
N ARG A 7 -11.86 -13.45 13.90
CA ARG A 7 -12.32 -14.02 12.63
C ARG A 7 -13.73 -13.56 12.24
N HIS A 8 -14.63 -13.37 13.20
CA HIS A 8 -15.99 -12.92 12.92
C HIS A 8 -16.06 -11.44 12.54
N SER A 9 -15.34 -10.57 13.25
CA SER A 9 -15.23 -9.14 12.90
C SER A 9 -14.51 -8.94 11.55
N MET A 10 -13.42 -9.67 11.30
CA MET A 10 -12.74 -9.65 10.00
C MET A 10 -13.64 -10.12 8.86
N LYS A 11 -14.44 -11.19 9.04
CA LYS A 11 -15.39 -11.66 8.02
C LYS A 11 -16.44 -10.61 7.65
N LYS A 12 -16.88 -9.80 8.61
CA LYS A 12 -17.90 -8.76 8.38
C LYS A 12 -17.37 -7.58 7.55
N MET A 13 -16.08 -7.27 7.70
CA MET A 13 -15.41 -6.16 7.00
C MET A 13 -14.52 -6.62 5.82
N LEU A 14 -14.48 -7.93 5.53
CA LEU A 14 -13.53 -8.54 4.61
C LEU A 14 -13.56 -7.93 3.20
N LYS A 15 -14.74 -7.54 2.70
CA LYS A 15 -14.88 -6.88 1.39
C LYS A 15 -14.09 -5.56 1.32
N ASP A 16 -14.21 -4.72 2.34
CA ASP A 16 -13.54 -3.42 2.38
C ASP A 16 -12.02 -3.57 2.54
N TYR A 17 -11.59 -4.55 3.33
CA TYR A 17 -10.17 -4.91 3.45
C TYR A 17 -9.61 -5.46 2.14
N MET A 18 -10.35 -6.32 1.43
CA MET A 18 -9.87 -6.93 0.20
C MET A 18 -9.63 -5.90 -0.90
N VAL A 19 -10.53 -4.93 -1.09
CA VAL A 19 -10.35 -3.87 -2.11
C VAL A 19 -9.06 -3.09 -1.84
N LEU A 20 -8.80 -2.74 -0.59
CA LEU A 20 -7.62 -1.98 -0.22
C LEU A 20 -6.34 -2.81 -0.29
N LEU A 21 -6.39 -4.07 0.10
CA LEU A 21 -5.26 -5.00 0.00
C LEU A 21 -4.90 -5.25 -1.46
N ILE A 22 -5.88 -5.42 -2.35
CA ILE A 22 -5.67 -5.54 -3.79
C ILE A 22 -4.98 -4.28 -4.33
N GLY A 23 -5.45 -3.10 -3.94
CA GLY A 23 -4.83 -1.84 -4.36
C GLY A 23 -3.38 -1.69 -3.90
N LEU A 24 -3.06 -2.10 -2.66
CA LEU A 24 -1.68 -2.15 -2.16
C LEU A 24 -0.81 -3.12 -2.96
N VAL A 25 -1.31 -4.33 -3.23
CA VAL A 25 -0.58 -5.35 -3.98
C VAL A 25 -0.29 -4.89 -5.41
N ILE A 26 -1.26 -4.27 -6.07
CA ILE A 26 -1.08 -3.72 -7.43
C ILE A 26 -0.05 -2.60 -7.40
N SER A 27 -0.14 -1.68 -6.45
CA SER A 27 0.79 -0.56 -6.32
C SER A 27 2.23 -1.03 -6.11
N ILE A 28 2.46 -1.99 -5.20
CA ILE A 28 3.77 -2.59 -4.94
C ILE A 28 4.29 -3.34 -6.18
N SER A 29 3.41 -4.07 -6.88
CA SER A 29 3.77 -4.82 -8.10
C SER A 29 4.26 -3.89 -9.21
N ILE A 30 3.54 -2.79 -9.48
CA ILE A 30 3.91 -1.81 -10.50
C ILE A 30 5.24 -1.14 -10.14
N PHE A 31 5.42 -0.78 -8.86
CA PHE A 31 6.66 -0.22 -8.36
C PHE A 31 7.85 -1.15 -8.58
N TYR A 32 7.71 -2.42 -8.20
CA TYR A 32 8.76 -3.41 -8.37
C TYR A 32 9.09 -3.66 -9.83
N MET A 33 8.09 -3.70 -10.72
CA MET A 33 8.28 -3.90 -12.15
C MET A 33 9.08 -2.75 -12.77
N PHE A 34 8.74 -1.49 -12.45
CA PHE A 34 9.49 -0.32 -12.89
C PHE A 34 10.92 -0.29 -12.35
N GLN A 35 11.10 -0.61 -11.05
CA GLN A 35 12.41 -0.65 -10.42
C GLN A 35 13.32 -1.71 -11.07
N THR A 36 12.76 -2.89 -11.36
CA THR A 36 13.49 -3.99 -12.00
C THR A 36 13.93 -3.60 -13.42
N MET A 37 13.06 -2.95 -14.20
CA MET A 37 13.42 -2.43 -15.52
C MET A 37 14.49 -1.36 -15.46
N ALA A 38 14.42 -0.44 -14.48
CA ALA A 38 15.41 0.62 -14.28
C ALA A 38 16.79 0.09 -13.87
N MET A 39 16.85 -0.98 -13.05
CA MET A 39 18.10 -1.60 -12.58
C MET A 39 18.71 -2.60 -13.58
N ASN A 40 17.96 -3.05 -14.59
CA ASN A 40 18.46 -4.02 -15.55
C ASN A 40 19.44 -3.37 -16.54
N SER A 41 20.73 -3.71 -16.40
CA SER A 41 21.81 -3.13 -17.19
C SER A 41 21.84 -3.59 -18.65
N GLU A 42 21.34 -4.78 -18.95
CA GLU A 42 21.25 -5.29 -20.34
C GLU A 42 20.13 -4.55 -21.07
N PHE A 43 18.94 -4.47 -20.46
CA PHE A 43 17.81 -3.72 -21.01
C PHE A 43 18.14 -2.24 -21.25
N THR A 44 18.87 -1.60 -20.34
CA THR A 44 19.26 -0.20 -20.48
C THR A 44 20.44 0.04 -21.44
N LYS A 45 21.25 -0.99 -21.74
CA LYS A 45 22.34 -0.92 -22.73
C LYS A 45 21.87 -1.26 -24.14
N ASP A 46 20.98 -2.22 -24.30
CA ASP A 46 20.46 -2.61 -25.63
C ASP A 46 19.45 -1.59 -26.16
N ASN A 47 18.67 -0.95 -25.28
CA ASN A 47 17.79 0.16 -25.63
C ASN A 47 18.50 1.54 -25.57
N SER A 48 19.84 1.57 -25.55
CA SER A 48 20.66 2.77 -25.41
C SER A 48 20.66 3.72 -26.62
N LEU A 49 19.85 3.45 -27.64
CA LEU A 49 19.65 4.37 -28.78
C LEU A 49 19.28 5.79 -28.33
N ILE A 50 18.72 5.94 -27.13
CA ILE A 50 18.45 7.22 -26.49
C ILE A 50 19.23 7.26 -25.16
N SER A 51 20.36 7.98 -25.13
CA SER A 51 21.15 8.24 -23.92
C SER A 51 20.32 8.74 -22.72
N SER A 52 19.14 9.30 -22.98
CA SER A 52 18.21 9.85 -21.99
C SER A 52 17.29 8.82 -21.33
N ILE A 53 17.19 7.58 -21.84
CA ILE A 53 16.24 6.58 -21.32
C ILE A 53 16.51 6.24 -19.85
N ARG A 54 17.80 6.19 -19.47
CA ARG A 54 18.25 5.94 -18.09
C ARG A 54 17.77 7.03 -17.14
N LEU A 55 17.78 8.28 -17.59
CA LEU A 55 17.31 9.42 -16.80
C LEU A 55 15.78 9.36 -16.62
N VAL A 56 15.03 9.00 -17.67
CA VAL A 56 13.56 8.81 -17.60
C VAL A 56 13.20 7.71 -16.60
N PHE A 57 13.90 6.58 -16.60
CA PHE A 57 13.68 5.51 -15.63
C PHE A 57 14.01 5.94 -14.20
N TRP A 58 15.07 6.72 -14.00
CA TRP A 58 15.45 7.23 -12.67
C TRP A 58 14.43 8.21 -12.11
N VAL A 59 14.00 9.17 -12.94
CA VAL A 59 12.94 10.13 -12.59
C VAL A 59 11.60 9.41 -12.37
N GLY A 60 11.27 8.44 -13.21
CA GLY A 60 10.08 7.61 -13.09
C GLY A 60 10.07 6.80 -11.80
N ALA A 61 11.21 6.22 -11.40
CA ALA A 61 11.34 5.48 -10.15
C ALA A 61 11.13 6.39 -8.92
N ILE A 62 11.71 7.59 -8.92
CA ILE A 62 11.51 8.58 -7.84
C ILE A 62 10.05 9.00 -7.75
N LEU A 63 9.45 9.36 -8.89
CA LEU A 63 8.06 9.81 -8.94
C LEU A 63 7.09 8.71 -8.49
N LEU A 64 7.32 7.47 -8.96
CA LEU A 64 6.51 6.32 -8.58
C LEU A 64 6.68 5.96 -7.10
N SER A 65 7.90 6.06 -6.56
CA SER A 65 8.19 5.90 -5.13
C SER A 65 7.39 6.89 -4.28
N PHE A 66 7.35 8.15 -4.71
CA PHE A 66 6.58 9.19 -4.03
C PHE A 66 5.09 8.83 -4.00
N ILE A 67 4.51 8.48 -5.15
CA ILE A 67 3.09 8.09 -5.26
C ILE A 67 2.77 6.87 -4.39
N THR A 68 3.65 5.86 -4.35
CA THR A 68 3.45 4.66 -3.53
C THR A 68 3.45 4.98 -2.04
N VAL A 69 4.35 5.85 -1.57
CA VAL A 69 4.40 6.25 -0.15
C VAL A 69 3.09 6.94 0.27
N PHE A 70 2.60 7.90 -0.52
CA PHE A 70 1.31 8.56 -0.25
C PHE A 70 0.16 7.56 -0.27
N TYR A 71 0.17 6.63 -1.22
CA TYR A 71 -0.84 5.58 -1.31
C TYR A 71 -0.83 4.68 -0.07
N ILE A 72 0.33 4.26 0.41
CA ILE A 72 0.45 3.43 1.64
C ILE A 72 -0.07 4.18 2.86
N ILE A 73 0.28 5.46 3.01
CA ILE A 73 -0.21 6.29 4.12
C ILE A 73 -1.75 6.41 4.08
N TYR A 74 -2.30 6.68 2.89
CA TYR A 74 -3.74 6.77 2.67
C TYR A 74 -4.43 5.43 2.98
N ALA A 75 -3.91 4.35 2.44
CA ALA A 75 -4.41 3.00 2.65
C ALA A 75 -4.44 2.65 4.14
N ASN A 76 -3.36 2.95 4.87
CA ASN A 76 -3.28 2.71 6.31
C ASN A 76 -4.29 3.55 7.11
N SER A 77 -4.43 4.84 6.77
CA SER A 77 -5.44 5.72 7.36
C SER A 77 -6.86 5.22 7.10
N PHE A 78 -7.15 4.76 5.88
CA PHE A 78 -8.45 4.21 5.50
C PHE A 78 -8.76 2.92 6.27
N LEU A 79 -7.79 2.01 6.40
CA LEU A 79 -7.92 0.81 7.24
C LEU A 79 -8.27 1.13 8.70
N LEU A 80 -7.69 2.20 9.25
CA LEU A 80 -8.03 2.69 10.59
C LEU A 80 -9.44 3.29 10.65
N THR A 81 -9.90 3.96 9.59
CA THR A 81 -11.28 4.49 9.53
C THR A 81 -12.34 3.39 9.54
N LEU A 82 -12.08 2.24 8.92
CA LEU A 82 -12.96 1.07 8.97
C LEU A 82 -13.16 0.54 10.40
N ARG A 83 -12.14 0.68 11.26
CA ARG A 83 -12.19 0.26 12.68
C ARG A 83 -12.75 1.33 13.62
N ARG A 84 -13.02 2.57 13.15
CA ARG A 84 -13.49 3.67 14.01
C ARG A 84 -14.79 3.34 14.75
N LYS A 85 -15.70 2.60 14.13
CA LYS A 85 -17.00 2.27 14.74
C LYS A 85 -16.85 1.32 15.94
N GLU A 86 -15.96 0.33 15.82
CA GLU A 86 -15.63 -0.59 16.92
C GLU A 86 -14.84 0.16 18.01
N LEU A 87 -13.84 0.96 17.62
CA LEU A 87 -13.05 1.77 18.54
C LEU A 87 -13.91 2.80 19.31
N GLY A 88 -14.88 3.43 18.67
CA GLY A 88 -15.82 4.36 19.29
C GLY A 88 -16.75 3.67 20.29
N MET A 89 -17.21 2.46 19.99
CA MET A 89 -17.98 1.64 20.93
C MET A 89 -17.14 1.27 22.16
N TYR A 90 -15.87 0.88 21.97
CA TYR A 90 -14.96 0.60 23.10
C TYR A 90 -14.72 1.84 23.97
N MET A 91 -14.59 3.02 23.37
CA MET A 91 -14.46 4.28 24.13
C MET A 91 -15.72 4.61 24.94
N MET A 92 -16.92 4.38 24.40
CA MET A 92 -18.18 4.54 25.14
C MET A 92 -18.30 3.54 26.32
N LEU A 93 -17.67 2.37 26.22
CA LEU A 93 -17.60 1.37 27.28
C LEU A 93 -16.43 1.60 28.28
N GLY A 94 -15.77 2.75 28.22
CA GLY A 94 -14.72 3.13 29.18
C GLY A 94 -13.30 2.75 28.80
N ALA A 95 -13.05 2.24 27.58
CA ALA A 95 -11.70 2.02 27.09
C ALA A 95 -10.99 3.38 26.90
N LYS A 96 -10.02 3.68 27.77
CA LYS A 96 -9.20 4.89 27.66
C LYS A 96 -8.18 4.73 26.54
N LYS A 97 -8.07 5.74 25.67
CA LYS A 97 -7.01 5.82 24.66
C LYS A 97 -5.67 5.91 25.40
N LYS A 98 -4.94 4.79 25.50
CA LYS A 98 -3.59 4.79 26.07
C LYS A 98 -2.70 5.61 25.12
N LYS A 99 -1.93 6.56 25.69
CA LYS A 99 -0.92 7.34 24.97
C LYS A 99 0.12 6.42 24.36
#